data_AF-A0A351V817-F1
#
_entry.id   AF-A0A351V817-F1
#
_cell.length_a   1.000
_cell.length_b   1.000
_cell.length_c   1.000
_cell.angle_alpha   90.00
_cell.angle_beta   90.00
_cell.angle_gamma   90.00
#
_symmetry.space_group_name_H-M   'P 1'
#
loop_
_entity.id
_entity.type
_entity.pdbx_description
1 polymer ?
#
loop_
_entity_poly.entity_id
_entity_poly.type
_entity_poly.pdbx_seq_one_letter_code
_entity_poly.pdbx_strand_id
1 'polypeptide(L)'
;MSLGNEKNGYSIGKSIHFTYKQDMDREFLCQGDILEITDGLRAVLGEVHPYFLHKHYRYFMVLSQSCDLVRRDGKTCKTPYITLAAVRSYSSFLKKMLISGKFVEEASGFLLMDEKRKERAYQLIERVYNNTEPEYFFLYKEDALEFPESMVAYLKVSIALKSKEHYEKCLSAKKLELADEFKAKLGWLVGNMYSRVGTADWEGVMTVREKQEMLNNDLNSMCIIGSKEQLNQLKKELEEKKEQMSSHKDAATFISDIIIKTKYEKAMDIIEEVLRTSSKKIPLEEKDRLLKAIKSRSALKALLS
;
A
#
# COMPACT_ATOMS: atom_id res chain seq x y z
N MET A 1 0.31 53.59 34.45
CA MET A 1 -0.84 53.08 33.68
C MET A 1 -0.56 51.62 33.39
N SER A 2 -1.49 50.77 33.83
CA SER A 2 -1.42 49.31 33.76
C SER A 2 -1.58 48.85 32.31
N LEU A 3 -0.70 47.96 31.85
CA LEU A 3 -1.01 47.05 30.75
C LEU A 3 -0.79 45.64 31.28
N GLY A 4 -1.89 44.89 31.23
CA GLY A 4 -2.14 43.67 31.98
C GLY A 4 -1.21 42.53 31.58
N ASN A 5 -0.72 41.87 32.63
CA ASN A 5 -0.02 40.61 32.55
C ASN A 5 -1.08 39.50 32.67
N GLU A 6 -1.77 39.18 31.57
CA GLU A 6 -2.62 37.99 31.51
C GLU A 6 -1.73 36.76 31.34
N LYS A 7 -1.37 36.19 32.49
CA LYS A 7 -0.88 34.82 32.60
C LYS A 7 -1.98 33.88 32.12
N ASN A 8 -1.95 33.50 30.84
CA ASN A 8 -2.60 32.26 30.42
C ASN A 8 -1.83 31.09 31.04
N GLY A 9 -2.35 30.60 32.16
CA GLY A 9 -1.94 29.35 32.77
C GLY A 9 -2.23 28.20 31.83
N TYR A 10 -1.29 27.89 30.94
CA TYR A 10 -1.23 26.59 30.29
C TYR A 10 -0.77 25.58 31.34
N SER A 11 -1.73 24.90 31.96
CA SER A 11 -1.45 23.59 32.54
C SER A 11 -1.01 22.69 31.38
N ILE A 12 0.16 22.06 31.51
CA ILE A 12 0.58 21.00 30.61
C ILE A 12 -0.28 19.78 30.98
N GLY A 13 -1.54 19.79 30.56
CA GLY A 13 -2.36 18.59 30.52
C GLY A 13 -1.69 17.61 29.57
N LYS A 14 -1.52 16.36 29.97
CA LYS A 14 -1.02 15.29 29.08
C LYS A 14 -1.87 15.30 27.81
N SER A 15 -1.31 15.76 26.68
CA SER A 15 -2.00 15.74 25.40
C SER A 15 -2.20 14.27 25.00
N ILE A 16 -3.44 13.81 25.02
CA ILE A 16 -3.81 12.50 24.49
C ILE A 16 -3.56 12.51 22.97
N HIS A 17 -3.06 11.40 22.44
CA HIS A 17 -2.83 11.24 21.01
C HIS A 17 -4.14 11.45 20.22
N PHE A 18 -4.09 12.23 19.16
CA PHE A 18 -5.24 12.68 18.35
C PHE A 18 -6.12 11.55 17.78
N THR A 19 -5.66 10.31 17.81
CA THR A 19 -6.43 9.12 17.40
C THR A 19 -7.54 8.77 18.38
N TYR A 20 -7.42 9.18 19.64
CA TYR A 20 -8.34 8.81 20.72
C TYR A 20 -9.12 10.02 21.23
N LYS A 21 -10.34 9.77 21.73
CA LYS A 21 -11.04 10.77 22.52
C LYS A 21 -10.44 10.89 23.90
N GLN A 22 -10.37 12.12 24.38
CA GLN A 22 -10.03 12.42 25.77
C GLN A 22 -11.11 11.88 26.72
N ASP A 23 -12.37 12.18 26.41
CA ASP A 23 -13.52 11.70 27.15
C ASP A 23 -14.31 10.70 26.30
N MET A 24 -14.30 9.46 26.77
CA MET A 24 -14.92 8.33 26.10
C MET A 24 -16.39 8.19 26.51
N ASP A 25 -17.27 7.88 25.54
CA ASP A 25 -18.67 7.57 25.81
C ASP A 25 -18.76 6.21 26.53
N ARG A 26 -19.38 6.19 27.71
CA ARG A 26 -19.57 4.98 28.52
C ARG A 26 -20.98 4.42 28.44
N GLU A 27 -21.89 5.12 27.79
CA GLU A 27 -23.30 4.73 27.66
C GLU A 27 -23.55 3.88 26.41
N PHE A 28 -22.79 4.14 25.34
CA PHE A 28 -22.94 3.48 24.06
C PHE A 28 -21.63 2.92 23.50
N LEU A 29 -21.76 1.77 22.85
CA LEU A 29 -20.73 1.27 21.94
C LEU A 29 -20.76 2.08 20.64
N CYS A 30 -19.57 2.44 20.19
CA CYS A 30 -19.30 3.12 18.93
C CYS A 30 -18.43 2.24 18.02
N GLN A 31 -18.53 2.48 16.72
CA GLN A 31 -17.54 1.99 15.78
C GLN A 31 -16.17 2.52 16.18
N GLY A 32 -15.17 1.64 16.14
CA GLY A 32 -13.81 1.97 16.53
C GLY A 32 -13.55 1.92 18.03
N ASP A 33 -14.50 1.49 18.86
CA ASP A 33 -14.19 1.25 20.28
C ASP A 33 -13.19 0.10 20.43
N ILE A 34 -12.19 0.28 21.29
CA ILE A 34 -11.20 -0.74 21.65
C ILE A 34 -11.69 -1.41 22.93
N LEU A 35 -11.91 -2.72 22.86
CA LEU A 35 -12.38 -3.54 23.97
C LEU A 35 -11.22 -4.36 24.52
N GLU A 36 -11.00 -4.32 25.83
CA GLU A 36 -10.08 -5.21 26.53
C GLU A 36 -10.75 -6.56 26.84
N ILE A 37 -9.99 -7.64 26.89
CA ILE A 37 -10.53 -8.96 27.27
C ILE A 37 -10.74 -9.04 28.79
N THR A 38 -11.83 -8.44 29.26
CA THR A 38 -12.35 -8.58 30.63
C THR A 38 -12.90 -10.00 30.86
N ASP A 39 -13.19 -10.36 32.11
CA ASP A 39 -13.78 -11.67 32.45
C ASP A 39 -15.14 -11.88 31.75
N GLY A 40 -15.94 -10.82 31.61
CA GLY A 40 -17.20 -10.83 30.89
C GLY A 40 -17.01 -11.16 29.40
N LEU A 41 -16.10 -10.45 28.73
CA LEU A 41 -15.80 -10.70 27.31
C LEU A 41 -15.11 -12.06 27.11
N ARG A 42 -14.24 -12.47 28.05
CA ARG A 42 -13.59 -13.78 28.06
C ARG A 42 -14.59 -14.92 28.11
N ALA A 43 -15.62 -14.82 28.95
CA ALA A 43 -16.68 -15.83 29.02
C ALA A 43 -17.42 -15.96 27.69
N VAL A 44 -17.76 -14.83 27.05
CA VAL A 44 -18.38 -14.82 25.71
C VAL A 44 -17.48 -15.48 24.68
N LEU A 45 -16.22 -15.04 24.60
CA LEU A 45 -15.26 -15.60 23.65
C LEU A 45 -15.04 -17.10 23.89
N GLY A 46 -15.00 -17.56 25.13
CA GLY A 46 -14.88 -18.98 25.46
C GLY A 46 -16.04 -19.82 24.96
N GLU A 47 -17.25 -19.27 24.97
CA GLU A 47 -18.45 -19.92 24.47
C GLU A 47 -18.51 -19.93 22.94
N VAL A 48 -18.32 -18.78 22.30
CA VAL A 48 -18.61 -18.64 20.87
C VAL A 48 -17.39 -18.69 19.96
N HIS A 49 -16.22 -18.28 20.43
CA HIS A 49 -15.00 -18.08 19.62
C HIS A 49 -13.71 -18.41 20.40
N PRO A 50 -13.54 -19.62 20.96
CA PRO A 50 -12.50 -19.91 21.97
C PRO A 50 -11.06 -19.72 21.47
N TYR A 51 -10.83 -19.84 20.16
CA TYR A 51 -9.53 -19.56 19.52
C TYR A 51 -8.98 -18.15 19.84
N PHE A 52 -9.88 -17.19 20.07
CA PHE A 52 -9.55 -15.80 20.34
C PHE A 52 -9.17 -15.51 21.80
N LEU A 53 -9.18 -16.54 22.67
CA LEU A 53 -8.65 -16.46 24.03
C LEU A 53 -7.13 -16.59 24.09
N HIS A 54 -6.47 -16.87 22.96
CA HIS A 54 -5.01 -16.95 22.91
C HIS A 54 -4.37 -15.62 23.29
N LYS A 55 -3.28 -15.66 24.08
CA LYS A 55 -2.55 -14.50 24.64
C LYS A 55 -2.09 -13.42 23.64
N HIS A 56 -2.15 -13.70 22.34
CA HIS A 56 -1.77 -12.74 21.29
C HIS A 56 -2.89 -11.76 20.95
N TYR A 57 -4.14 -12.07 21.33
CA TYR A 57 -5.27 -11.17 21.23
C TYR A 57 -5.44 -10.52 22.61
N ARG A 58 -5.08 -9.25 22.72
CA ARG A 58 -5.22 -8.48 23.97
C ARG A 58 -6.45 -7.58 23.95
N TYR A 59 -6.82 -7.15 22.75
CA TYR A 59 -7.93 -6.25 22.53
C TYR A 59 -8.74 -6.68 21.30
N PHE A 60 -9.93 -6.11 21.21
CA PHE A 60 -10.78 -6.15 20.03
C PHE A 60 -11.16 -4.74 19.62
N MET A 61 -11.44 -4.53 18.33
CA MET A 61 -11.96 -3.27 17.82
C MET A 61 -13.36 -3.47 17.28
N VAL A 62 -14.32 -2.64 17.69
CA VAL A 62 -15.68 -2.68 17.18
C VAL A 62 -15.72 -2.20 15.72
N LEU A 63 -16.19 -3.05 14.81
CA LEU A 63 -16.37 -2.72 13.39
C LEU A 63 -17.80 -2.28 13.05
N SER A 64 -18.79 -2.71 13.84
CA SER A 64 -20.21 -2.34 13.62
C SER A 64 -20.39 -0.82 13.65
N GLN A 65 -21.20 -0.30 12.73
CA GLN A 65 -21.44 1.14 12.60
C GLN A 65 -22.10 1.70 13.86
N SER A 66 -21.65 2.88 14.32
CA SER A 66 -22.16 3.51 15.55
C SER A 66 -23.67 3.72 15.51
N CYS A 67 -24.23 4.14 14.36
CA CYS A 67 -25.66 4.37 14.21
C CYS A 67 -26.52 3.12 14.42
N ASP A 68 -25.96 1.93 14.18
CA ASP A 68 -26.64 0.65 14.40
C ASP A 68 -26.45 0.13 15.84
N LEU A 69 -25.51 0.70 16.61
CA LEU A 69 -25.17 0.33 17.99
C LEU A 69 -25.89 1.18 19.05
N VAL A 70 -26.49 2.31 18.67
CA VAL A 70 -27.30 3.14 19.58
C VAL A 70 -28.55 2.39 20.04
N ARG A 71 -28.85 2.45 21.35
CA ARG A 71 -30.05 1.85 21.98
C ARG A 71 -31.15 2.89 22.15
N ARG A 72 -32.01 3.07 21.14
CA ARG A 72 -33.06 4.12 21.14
C ARG A 72 -34.20 3.85 22.13
N ASP A 73 -34.44 2.58 22.44
CA ASP A 73 -35.44 2.11 23.43
C ASP A 73 -34.81 1.84 24.81
N GLY A 74 -33.52 2.17 24.98
CA GLY A 74 -32.73 1.88 26.18
C GLY A 74 -32.34 0.41 26.37
N LYS A 75 -32.77 -0.52 25.48
CA LYS A 75 -32.58 -1.97 25.66
C LYS A 75 -31.86 -2.63 24.50
N THR A 76 -32.21 -2.29 23.26
CA THR A 76 -31.72 -2.99 22.07
C THR A 76 -31.17 -2.02 21.03
N CYS A 77 -30.05 -2.41 20.43
CA CYS A 77 -29.52 -1.73 19.26
C CYS A 77 -30.09 -2.35 17.97
N LYS A 78 -30.00 -1.62 16.85
CA LYS A 78 -30.59 -2.04 15.57
C LYS A 78 -29.91 -3.28 14.98
N THR A 79 -28.57 -3.38 15.10
CA THR A 79 -27.85 -4.53 14.55
C THR A 79 -28.07 -5.80 15.38
N PRO A 80 -28.34 -6.97 14.76
CA PRO A 80 -28.39 -8.24 15.48
C PRO A 80 -27.01 -8.73 15.93
N TYR A 81 -25.94 -8.24 15.31
CA TYR A 81 -24.57 -8.65 15.60
C TYR A 81 -23.62 -7.46 15.77
N ILE A 82 -22.76 -7.57 16.78
CA ILE A 82 -21.62 -6.69 17.02
C ILE A 82 -20.40 -7.39 16.42
N THR A 83 -19.82 -6.79 15.39
CA THR A 83 -18.62 -7.31 14.73
C THR A 83 -17.39 -6.74 15.41
N LEU A 84 -16.46 -7.62 15.80
CA LEU A 84 -15.20 -7.27 16.47
C LEU A 84 -14.02 -7.75 15.62
N ALA A 85 -13.04 -6.87 15.36
CA ALA A 85 -11.76 -7.23 14.77
C ALA A 85 -10.73 -7.55 15.85
N ALA A 86 -9.93 -8.58 15.63
CA ALA A 86 -8.80 -8.91 16.50
C ALA A 86 -7.71 -7.83 16.45
N VAL A 87 -7.22 -7.43 17.63
CA VAL A 87 -6.12 -6.46 17.77
C VAL A 87 -4.87 -7.18 18.32
N ARG A 88 -3.72 -6.94 17.68
CA ARG A 88 -2.43 -7.56 18.02
C ARG A 88 -1.31 -6.54 18.11
N SER A 89 -0.20 -6.93 18.71
CA SER A 89 1.03 -6.11 18.80
C SER A 89 1.51 -5.64 17.43
N TYR A 90 1.79 -4.34 17.31
CA TYR A 90 2.38 -3.74 16.11
C TYR A 90 3.75 -4.35 15.81
N SER A 91 4.59 -4.58 16.82
CA SER A 91 5.95 -5.13 16.60
C SER A 91 5.92 -6.53 15.99
N SER A 92 4.99 -7.39 16.46
CA SER A 92 4.79 -8.71 15.88
C SER A 92 4.23 -8.64 14.46
N PHE A 93 3.27 -7.74 14.23
CA PHE A 93 2.73 -7.47 12.89
C PHE A 93 3.83 -7.00 11.92
N LEU A 94 4.63 -6.01 12.31
CA LEU A 94 5.66 -5.42 11.46
C LEU A 94 6.72 -6.45 11.09
N LYS A 95 7.22 -7.22 12.07
CA LYS A 95 8.18 -8.31 11.79
C LYS A 95 7.60 -9.28 10.76
N LYS A 96 6.35 -9.72 10.96
CA LYS A 96 5.67 -10.64 10.02
C LYS A 96 5.56 -10.03 8.62
N MET A 97 5.17 -8.75 8.52
CA MET A 97 4.99 -8.09 7.22
C MET A 97 6.31 -7.87 6.48
N LEU A 98 7.38 -7.51 7.20
CA LEU A 98 8.70 -7.33 6.59
C LEU A 98 9.24 -8.65 6.05
N ILE A 99 9.05 -9.75 6.79
CA ILE A 99 9.47 -11.09 6.35
C ILE A 99 8.63 -11.58 5.17
N SER A 100 7.29 -11.53 5.28
CA SER A 100 6.40 -12.05 4.23
C SER A 100 6.49 -11.24 2.93
N GLY A 101 6.72 -9.93 3.05
CA GLY A 101 6.96 -9.04 1.91
C GLY A 101 8.37 -9.13 1.33
N LYS A 102 9.23 -10.02 1.84
CA LYS A 102 10.63 -10.20 1.43
C LYS A 102 11.45 -8.90 1.53
N PHE A 103 11.11 -8.02 2.47
CA PHE A 103 11.89 -6.81 2.74
C PHE A 103 13.15 -7.12 3.54
N VAL A 104 13.07 -8.12 4.41
CA VAL A 104 14.16 -8.54 5.30
C VAL A 104 14.43 -10.03 5.20
N GLU A 105 15.65 -10.42 5.56
CA GLU A 105 16.05 -11.79 5.82
C GLU A 105 16.29 -11.96 7.33
N GLU A 106 15.83 -13.08 7.91
CA GLU A 106 16.10 -13.40 9.31
C GLU A 106 17.35 -14.28 9.40
N ALA A 107 18.40 -13.78 10.04
CA ALA A 107 19.66 -14.49 10.23
C ALA A 107 20.15 -14.33 11.67
N SER A 108 20.30 -15.45 12.37
CA SER A 108 20.80 -15.48 13.77
C SER A 108 20.05 -14.55 14.73
N GLY A 109 18.73 -14.40 14.55
CA GLY A 109 17.89 -13.53 15.39
C GLY A 109 17.87 -12.05 14.98
N PHE A 110 18.62 -11.66 13.95
CA PHE A 110 18.60 -10.31 13.37
C PHE A 110 17.75 -10.25 12.11
N LEU A 111 17.12 -9.10 11.87
CA LEU A 111 16.47 -8.78 10.61
C LEU A 111 17.43 -7.96 9.75
N LEU A 112 17.91 -8.55 8.67
CA LEU A 112 18.85 -7.94 7.75
C LEU A 112 18.08 -7.31 6.58
N MET A 113 18.36 -6.06 6.27
CA MET A 113 17.74 -5.31 5.18
C MET A 113 18.83 -4.66 4.32
N ASP A 114 18.72 -4.79 3.01
CA ASP A 114 19.56 -4.00 2.10
C ASP A 114 19.01 -2.57 1.92
N GLU A 115 19.87 -1.61 1.60
CA GLU A 115 19.47 -0.20 1.48
C GLU A 115 18.43 0.00 0.35
N LYS A 116 18.41 -0.87 -0.68
CA LYS A 116 17.45 -0.78 -1.79
C LYS A 116 16.02 -1.08 -1.35
N ARG A 117 15.83 -1.92 -0.34
CA ARG A 117 14.50 -2.30 0.20
C ARG A 117 13.98 -1.34 1.26
N LYS A 118 14.86 -0.53 1.86
CA LYS A 118 14.53 0.42 2.93
C LYS A 118 13.41 1.38 2.56
N GLU A 119 13.47 1.98 1.37
CA GLU A 119 12.46 2.94 0.93
C GLU A 119 11.06 2.30 0.86
N ARG A 120 10.96 1.10 0.28
CA ARG A 120 9.68 0.39 0.16
C ARG A 120 9.15 -0.07 1.53
N ALA A 121 10.04 -0.48 2.44
CA ALA A 121 9.69 -0.82 3.81
C ALA A 121 9.20 0.41 4.60
N TYR A 122 9.87 1.56 4.43
CA TYR A 122 9.45 2.83 5.00
C TYR A 122 8.05 3.23 4.50
N GLN A 123 7.82 3.16 3.19
CA GLN A 123 6.50 3.44 2.61
C GLN A 123 5.40 2.53 3.18
N LEU A 124 5.70 1.25 3.43
CA LEU A 124 4.76 0.34 4.10
C LEU A 124 4.46 0.82 5.53
N ILE A 125 5.49 1.13 6.31
CA ILE A 125 5.33 1.63 7.69
C ILE A 125 4.52 2.92 7.71
N GLU A 126 4.82 3.85 6.81
CA GLU A 126 4.11 5.11 6.66
C GLU A 126 2.63 4.89 6.33
N ARG A 127 2.30 3.98 5.41
CA ARG A 127 0.89 3.63 5.12
C ARG A 127 0.18 3.01 6.33
N VAL A 128 0.88 2.18 7.12
CA VAL A 128 0.30 1.60 8.34
C VAL A 128 0.03 2.69 9.38
N TYR A 129 1.00 3.55 9.69
CA TYR A 129 0.83 4.65 10.64
C TYR A 129 -0.29 5.60 10.23
N ASN A 130 -0.39 5.86 8.93
CA ASN A 130 -1.42 6.72 8.36
C ASN A 130 -2.75 5.99 8.14
N ASN A 131 -2.94 4.73 8.56
CA ASN A 131 -4.18 3.99 8.35
C ASN A 131 -4.64 3.97 6.88
N THR A 132 -3.71 3.83 5.95
CA THR A 132 -3.96 3.68 4.50
C THR A 132 -3.55 2.32 3.96
N GLU A 133 -2.88 1.49 4.76
CA GLU A 133 -2.64 0.09 4.41
C GLU A 133 -3.96 -0.70 4.53
N PRO A 134 -4.44 -1.36 3.46
CA PRO A 134 -5.71 -2.09 3.48
C PRO A 134 -5.74 -3.18 4.56
N GLU A 135 -6.94 -3.50 5.05
CA GLU A 135 -7.18 -4.64 5.97
C GLU A 135 -6.62 -4.48 7.38
N TYR A 136 -5.89 -3.39 7.65
CA TYR A 136 -5.28 -3.11 8.94
C TYR A 136 -5.69 -1.72 9.45
N PHE A 137 -5.69 -1.57 10.77
CA PHE A 137 -5.86 -0.28 11.42
C PHE A 137 -4.88 -0.14 12.58
N PHE A 138 -3.93 0.78 12.46
CA PHE A 138 -2.93 1.11 13.45
C PHE A 138 -3.52 1.92 14.61
N LEU A 139 -3.09 1.53 15.81
CA LEU A 139 -3.43 2.12 17.10
C LEU A 139 -2.14 2.51 17.80
N TYR A 140 -1.92 3.80 18.02
CA TYR A 140 -0.72 4.29 18.68
C TYR A 140 -0.81 4.08 20.20
N LYS A 141 0.30 3.75 20.86
CA LYS A 141 0.32 3.67 22.33
C LYS A 141 -0.11 5.01 22.97
N GLU A 142 -0.80 4.94 24.09
CA GLU A 142 -1.19 6.10 24.88
C GLU A 142 -1.12 5.77 26.38
N ASP A 143 -0.04 6.19 27.02
CA ASP A 143 0.21 5.93 28.43
C ASP A 143 -0.82 6.63 29.34
N ALA A 144 -1.37 7.78 28.92
CA ALA A 144 -2.39 8.48 29.68
C ALA A 144 -3.72 7.70 29.77
N LEU A 145 -3.95 6.78 28.83
CA LEU A 145 -5.14 5.94 28.75
C LEU A 145 -4.84 4.47 29.09
N GLU A 146 -3.68 4.19 29.70
CA GLU A 146 -3.22 2.84 30.04
C GLU A 146 -3.17 1.89 28.83
N PHE A 147 -2.71 2.40 27.69
CA PHE A 147 -2.54 1.66 26.45
C PHE A 147 -1.05 1.65 26.04
N PRO A 148 -0.19 0.88 26.72
CA PRO A 148 1.27 1.10 26.72
C PRO A 148 1.99 0.67 25.43
N GLU A 149 1.34 -0.11 24.57
CA GLU A 149 1.92 -0.68 23.36
C GLU A 149 1.11 -0.29 22.13
N SER A 150 1.80 0.09 21.04
CA SER A 150 1.13 0.30 19.77
C SER A 150 0.63 -1.04 19.23
N MET A 151 -0.57 -1.03 18.68
CA MET A 151 -1.28 -2.21 18.22
C MET A 151 -1.78 -2.03 16.79
N VAL A 152 -2.25 -3.13 16.19
CA VAL A 152 -2.88 -3.15 14.89
C VAL A 152 -4.13 -4.03 14.94
N ALA A 153 -5.27 -3.49 14.53
CA ALA A 153 -6.48 -4.25 14.26
C ALA A 153 -6.38 -4.94 12.90
N TYR A 154 -6.73 -6.23 12.86
CA TYR A 154 -6.77 -7.03 11.64
C TYR A 154 -8.22 -7.08 11.18
N LEU A 155 -8.62 -6.18 10.28
CA LEU A 155 -10.02 -5.93 9.92
C LEU A 155 -10.69 -7.16 9.29
N LYS A 156 -9.92 -7.99 8.57
CA LYS A 156 -10.42 -9.27 8.01
C LYS A 156 -10.55 -10.40 9.04
N VAL A 157 -9.85 -10.31 10.15
CA VAL A 157 -9.93 -11.31 11.22
C VAL A 157 -10.98 -10.81 12.21
N SER A 158 -12.23 -10.95 11.80
CA SER A 158 -13.38 -10.46 12.56
C SER A 158 -14.29 -11.59 13.03
N ILE A 159 -14.93 -11.35 14.17
CA ILE A 159 -15.91 -12.24 14.78
C ILE A 159 -17.22 -11.48 15.01
N ALA A 160 -18.34 -12.19 14.99
CA ALA A 160 -19.65 -11.62 15.28
C ALA A 160 -20.15 -12.12 16.63
N LEU A 161 -20.61 -11.20 17.48
CA LEU A 161 -21.26 -11.47 18.75
C LEU A 161 -22.72 -11.02 18.68
N LYS A 162 -23.66 -11.83 19.17
CA LYS A 162 -25.08 -11.43 19.20
C LYS A 162 -25.28 -10.20 20.09
N SER A 163 -25.85 -9.14 19.56
CA SER A 163 -26.03 -7.88 20.29
C SER A 163 -26.93 -8.04 21.52
N LYS A 164 -28.09 -8.71 21.36
CA LYS A 164 -29.05 -8.94 22.44
C LYS A 164 -28.47 -9.66 23.67
N GLU A 165 -27.48 -10.53 23.46
CA GLU A 165 -26.91 -11.37 24.52
C GLU A 165 -25.61 -10.78 25.08
N HIS A 166 -24.83 -10.05 24.26
CA HIS A 166 -23.45 -9.72 24.57
C HIS A 166 -23.14 -8.22 24.67
N TYR A 167 -24.09 -7.33 24.35
CA TYR A 167 -23.83 -5.87 24.30
C TYR A 167 -23.21 -5.33 25.59
N GLU A 168 -23.80 -5.62 26.75
CA GLU A 168 -23.30 -5.12 28.05
C GLU A 168 -21.89 -5.63 28.38
N LYS A 169 -21.59 -6.87 28.00
CA LYS A 169 -20.25 -7.45 28.19
C LYS A 169 -19.21 -6.76 27.29
N CYS A 170 -19.62 -6.35 26.09
CA CYS A 170 -18.79 -5.54 25.20
C CYS A 170 -18.63 -4.10 25.71
N LEU A 171 -19.71 -3.45 26.16
CA LEU A 171 -19.68 -2.07 26.67
C LEU A 171 -18.83 -1.96 27.94
N SER A 172 -18.99 -2.89 28.87
CA SER A 172 -18.14 -2.95 30.08
C SER A 172 -16.67 -3.28 29.78
N ALA A 173 -16.37 -3.89 28.64
CA ALA A 173 -15.02 -4.15 28.17
C ALA A 173 -14.39 -2.95 27.44
N LYS A 174 -15.14 -1.87 27.20
CA LYS A 174 -14.67 -0.68 26.47
C LYS A 174 -13.53 0.01 27.22
N LYS A 175 -12.37 0.08 26.58
CA LYS A 175 -11.14 0.68 27.12
C LYS A 175 -10.81 2.01 26.47
N LEU A 176 -10.94 2.12 25.14
CA LEU A 176 -10.67 3.35 24.38
C LEU A 176 -11.76 3.59 23.36
N GLU A 177 -11.89 4.84 22.94
CA GLU A 177 -12.75 5.27 21.85
C GLU A 177 -11.94 6.11 20.86
N LEU A 178 -12.10 5.83 19.57
CA LEU A 178 -11.47 6.65 18.53
C LEU A 178 -12.08 8.05 18.46
N ALA A 179 -11.26 9.05 18.12
CA ALA A 179 -11.77 10.35 17.69
C ALA A 179 -12.62 10.21 16.41
N ASP A 180 -13.53 11.15 16.20
CA ASP A 180 -14.60 10.99 15.20
C ASP A 180 -14.06 10.91 13.75
N GLU A 181 -12.95 11.59 13.45
CA GLU A 181 -12.25 11.50 12.17
C GLU A 181 -11.68 10.09 11.91
N PHE A 182 -11.19 9.43 12.97
CA PHE A 182 -10.63 8.08 12.88
C PHE A 182 -11.74 7.02 12.82
N LYS A 183 -12.88 7.26 13.47
CA LYS A 183 -14.09 6.45 13.27
C LYS A 183 -14.56 6.50 11.82
N ALA A 184 -14.67 7.69 11.24
CA ALA A 184 -15.06 7.87 9.85
C ALA A 184 -14.09 7.16 8.89
N LYS A 185 -12.77 7.27 9.16
CA LYS A 185 -11.74 6.57 8.40
C LYS A 185 -11.84 5.05 8.49
N LEU A 186 -12.09 4.51 9.70
CA LEU A 186 -12.35 3.09 9.89
C LEU A 186 -13.58 2.64 9.12
N GLY A 187 -14.68 3.40 9.19
CA GLY A 187 -15.90 3.15 8.43
C GLY A 187 -15.64 3.09 6.92
N TRP A 188 -14.83 3.99 6.38
CA TRP A 188 -14.41 3.98 4.98
C TRP A 188 -13.58 2.74 4.62
N LEU A 189 -12.60 2.36 5.45
CA LEU A 189 -11.78 1.15 5.22
C LEU A 189 -12.63 -0.12 5.22
N VAL A 190 -13.52 -0.28 6.20
CA VAL A 190 -14.44 -1.42 6.28
C VAL A 190 -15.42 -1.43 5.10
N GLY A 191 -15.94 -0.26 4.71
CA GLY A 191 -16.77 -0.09 3.52
C GLY A 191 -16.04 -0.56 2.25
N ASN A 192 -14.81 -0.13 2.01
CA ASN A 192 -14.04 -0.56 0.83
C ASN A 192 -13.75 -2.07 0.80
N MET A 193 -13.65 -2.72 1.96
CA MET A 193 -13.42 -4.15 2.04
C MET A 193 -14.66 -4.97 1.67
N TYR A 194 -15.86 -4.54 2.07
CA TYR A 194 -17.09 -5.34 1.97
C TYR A 194 -18.15 -4.77 1.02
N SER A 195 -18.07 -3.50 0.65
CA SER A 195 -19.00 -2.80 -0.25
C SER A 195 -18.53 -2.80 -1.71
N ARG A 196 -17.76 -3.82 -2.13
CA ARG A 196 -17.45 -4.03 -3.55
C ARG A 196 -18.74 -4.47 -4.25
N VAL A 197 -19.42 -3.51 -4.87
CA VAL A 197 -20.52 -3.80 -5.79
C VAL A 197 -19.89 -4.50 -6.99
N GLY A 198 -20.19 -5.78 -7.18
CA GLY A 198 -19.79 -6.52 -8.36
C GLY A 198 -20.58 -6.02 -9.55
N THR A 199 -20.05 -5.04 -10.29
CA THR A 199 -20.46 -4.81 -11.67
C THR A 199 -19.78 -5.88 -12.52
N ALA A 200 -20.45 -6.35 -13.58
CA ALA A 200 -19.78 -7.18 -14.59
C ALA A 200 -18.62 -6.36 -15.16
N ASP A 201 -17.40 -6.75 -14.80
CA ASP A 201 -16.19 -6.23 -15.43
C ASP A 201 -15.89 -7.09 -16.66
N TRP A 202 -15.08 -6.57 -17.58
CA TRP A 202 -14.67 -7.27 -18.80
C TRP A 202 -14.07 -8.66 -18.49
N GLU A 203 -13.44 -8.83 -17.33
CA GLU A 203 -12.88 -10.11 -16.86
C GLU A 203 -13.93 -11.22 -16.65
N GLY A 204 -15.20 -10.86 -16.49
CA GLY A 204 -16.31 -11.81 -16.39
C GLY A 204 -16.98 -12.13 -17.74
N VAL A 205 -16.59 -11.44 -18.82
CA VAL A 205 -17.25 -11.52 -20.15
C VAL A 205 -16.27 -11.98 -21.23
N MET A 206 -14.98 -11.71 -21.08
CA MET A 206 -13.94 -12.04 -22.05
C MET A 206 -12.72 -12.66 -21.34
N THR A 207 -11.98 -13.49 -22.06
CA THR A 207 -10.71 -14.02 -21.59
C THR A 207 -9.66 -12.91 -21.44
N VAL A 208 -8.63 -13.15 -20.64
CA VAL A 208 -7.51 -12.20 -20.44
C VAL A 208 -6.88 -11.78 -21.77
N ARG A 209 -6.77 -12.72 -22.72
CA ARG A 209 -6.20 -12.47 -24.04
C ARG A 209 -7.09 -11.58 -24.90
N GLU A 210 -8.40 -11.84 -24.94
CA GLU A 210 -9.36 -11.02 -25.68
C GLU A 210 -9.42 -9.60 -25.12
N LYS A 211 -9.37 -9.43 -23.78
CA LYS A 211 -9.27 -8.12 -23.13
C LYS A 211 -8.00 -7.38 -23.55
N GLN A 212 -6.86 -8.06 -23.53
CA GLN A 212 -5.59 -7.45 -23.94
C GLN A 212 -5.60 -7.06 -25.42
N GLU A 213 -6.13 -7.92 -26.30
CA GLU A 213 -6.25 -7.62 -27.73
C GLU A 213 -7.18 -6.43 -27.99
N MET A 214 -8.36 -6.38 -27.33
CA MET A 214 -9.28 -5.24 -27.44
C MET A 214 -8.62 -3.93 -26.99
N LEU A 215 -8.02 -3.91 -25.80
CA LEU A 215 -7.36 -2.71 -25.26
C LEU A 215 -6.17 -2.27 -26.13
N ASN A 216 -5.39 -3.22 -26.65
CA ASN A 216 -4.29 -2.91 -27.57
C ASN A 216 -4.81 -2.39 -28.91
N ASN A 217 -5.92 -2.91 -29.42
CA ASN A 217 -6.53 -2.43 -30.67
C ASN A 217 -7.02 -0.99 -30.53
N ASP A 218 -7.73 -0.67 -29.44
CA ASP A 218 -8.17 0.70 -29.17
C ASP A 218 -6.96 1.65 -29.07
N LEU A 219 -5.94 1.25 -28.33
CA LEU A 219 -4.73 2.06 -28.16
C LEU A 219 -3.98 2.26 -29.48
N ASN A 220 -3.76 1.20 -30.26
CA ASN A 220 -3.09 1.26 -31.56
C ASN A 220 -3.90 1.96 -32.65
N SER A 221 -5.22 2.09 -32.48
CA SER A 221 -6.07 2.83 -33.41
C SER A 221 -5.94 4.35 -33.23
N MET A 222 -5.55 4.79 -32.03
CA MET A 222 -5.50 6.20 -31.65
C MET A 222 -4.07 6.73 -31.48
N CYS A 223 -3.10 5.85 -31.18
CA CYS A 223 -1.75 6.21 -30.82
C CYS A 223 -0.72 5.49 -31.70
N ILE A 224 0.31 6.24 -32.08
CA ILE A 224 1.54 5.66 -32.62
C ILE A 224 2.44 5.30 -31.44
N ILE A 225 2.68 4.00 -31.24
CA ILE A 225 3.47 3.48 -30.11
C ILE A 225 4.86 3.13 -30.60
N GLY A 226 5.87 3.67 -29.96
CA GLY A 226 7.28 3.38 -30.19
C GLY A 226 8.12 3.84 -29.01
N SER A 227 9.41 3.53 -29.04
CA SER A 227 10.35 4.09 -28.07
C SER A 227 10.52 5.61 -28.25
N LYS A 228 11.16 6.25 -27.26
CA LYS A 228 11.37 7.71 -27.26
C LYS A 228 12.15 8.19 -28.49
N GLU A 229 13.17 7.43 -28.90
CA GLU A 229 13.99 7.72 -30.07
C GLU A 229 13.18 7.62 -31.37
N GLN A 230 12.39 6.55 -31.52
CA GLN A 230 11.48 6.33 -32.64
C GLN A 230 10.48 7.48 -32.79
N LEU A 231 9.84 7.88 -31.68
CA LEU A 231 8.86 8.96 -31.66
C LEU A 231 9.49 10.32 -31.97
N ASN A 232 10.72 10.58 -31.50
CA ASN A 232 11.44 11.81 -31.82
C ASN A 232 11.80 11.89 -33.31
N GLN A 233 12.17 10.76 -33.92
CA GLN A 233 12.46 10.71 -35.35
C GLN A 233 11.19 10.88 -36.19
N LEU A 234 10.08 10.24 -35.80
CA LEU A 234 8.78 10.47 -36.43
C LEU A 234 8.37 11.95 -36.36
N LYS A 235 8.55 12.61 -35.21
CA LYS A 235 8.24 14.05 -35.07
C LYS A 235 9.01 14.91 -36.07
N LYS A 236 10.30 14.65 -36.24
CA LYS A 236 11.13 15.37 -37.23
C LYS A 236 10.64 15.11 -38.65
N GLU A 237 10.36 13.86 -39.00
CA GLU A 237 9.88 13.49 -40.33
C GLU A 237 8.53 14.15 -40.65
N LEU A 238 7.62 14.21 -39.68
CA LEU A 238 6.32 14.88 -39.81
C LEU A 238 6.45 16.40 -39.98
N GLU A 239 7.50 17.02 -39.42
CA GLU A 239 7.80 18.44 -39.62
C GLU A 239 8.41 18.71 -41.01
N GLU A 240 9.28 17.82 -41.49
CA GLU A 240 10.04 17.96 -42.75
C GLU A 240 9.26 17.50 -43.99
N LYS A 241 8.36 16.51 -43.88
CA LYS A 241 7.65 15.88 -45.02
C LYS A 241 6.14 15.76 -44.80
N LYS A 242 5.50 16.87 -44.44
CA LYS A 242 4.05 16.97 -44.15
C LYS A 242 3.12 16.34 -45.20
N GLU A 243 3.51 16.31 -46.47
CA GLU A 243 2.65 15.81 -47.56
C GLU A 243 2.75 14.28 -47.79
N GLN A 244 3.79 13.60 -47.29
CA GLN A 244 3.99 12.16 -47.51
C GLN A 244 3.44 11.27 -46.40
N MET A 245 3.18 11.80 -45.21
CA MET A 245 2.65 11.05 -44.06
C MET A 245 1.30 11.63 -43.63
N SER A 246 0.27 11.36 -44.44
CA SER A 246 -1.07 11.92 -44.25
C SER A 246 -2.01 11.01 -43.43
N SER A 247 -1.63 9.76 -43.17
CA SER A 247 -2.47 8.81 -42.41
C SER A 247 -1.77 8.21 -41.18
N HIS A 248 -2.58 7.82 -40.19
CA HIS A 248 -2.14 7.08 -39.01
C HIS A 248 -1.39 5.79 -39.37
N LYS A 249 -1.76 5.15 -40.50
CA LYS A 249 -1.13 3.92 -41.00
C LYS A 249 0.29 4.16 -41.50
N ASP A 250 0.53 5.29 -42.15
CA ASP A 250 1.85 5.65 -42.66
C ASP A 250 2.80 5.95 -41.50
N ALA A 251 2.31 6.65 -40.47
CA ALA A 251 3.05 6.91 -39.23
C ALA A 251 3.39 5.64 -38.45
N ALA A 252 2.47 4.68 -38.39
CA ALA A 252 2.72 3.40 -37.72
C ALA A 252 3.77 2.57 -38.47
N THR A 253 3.69 2.54 -39.80
CA THR A 253 4.64 1.82 -40.68
C THR A 253 6.05 2.41 -40.55
N PHE A 254 6.17 3.73 -40.54
CA PHE A 254 7.45 4.41 -40.36
C PHE A 254 8.12 4.09 -39.02
N ILE A 255 7.36 4.06 -37.92
CA ILE A 255 7.92 3.68 -36.61
C ILE A 255 8.41 2.23 -36.60
N SER A 256 7.68 1.30 -37.21
CA SER A 256 8.12 -0.10 -37.30
C SER A 256 9.40 -0.29 -38.11
N ASP A 257 9.65 0.59 -39.09
CA ASP A 257 10.83 0.52 -39.94
C ASP A 257 12.09 1.16 -39.28
N ILE A 258 11.91 1.93 -38.21
CA ILE A 258 13.04 2.50 -37.46
C ILE A 258 13.69 1.43 -36.58
N ILE A 259 14.84 0.94 -37.02
CA ILE A 259 15.71 0.07 -36.22
C ILE A 259 16.53 0.92 -35.25
N ILE A 260 16.25 0.80 -33.95
CA ILE A 260 17.04 1.47 -32.92
C ILE A 260 18.17 0.58 -32.47
N LYS A 261 19.39 1.11 -32.66
CA LYS A 261 20.59 0.51 -32.09
C LYS A 261 20.53 0.53 -30.56
N THR A 262 20.75 -0.62 -29.95
CA THR A 262 20.93 -0.80 -28.51
C THR A 262 22.11 0.05 -27.99
N LYS A 263 22.16 0.32 -26.68
CA LYS A 263 23.30 1.00 -26.05
C LYS A 263 24.63 0.29 -26.35
N TYR A 264 24.60 -1.04 -26.36
CA TYR A 264 25.73 -1.87 -26.76
C TYR A 264 26.16 -1.62 -28.21
N GLU A 265 25.23 -1.64 -29.17
CA GLU A 265 25.53 -1.39 -30.58
C GLU A 265 26.07 0.03 -30.81
N LYS A 266 25.47 1.04 -30.17
CA LYS A 266 25.98 2.42 -30.20
C LYS A 266 27.39 2.53 -29.64
N ALA A 267 27.66 1.85 -28.52
CA ALA A 267 29.01 1.81 -27.95
C ALA A 267 30.01 1.08 -28.85
N MET A 268 29.59 -0.01 -29.51
CA MET A 268 30.42 -0.74 -30.47
C MET A 268 30.73 0.11 -31.70
N ASP A 269 29.76 0.88 -32.21
CA ASP A 269 29.98 1.82 -33.32
C ASP A 269 31.04 2.86 -32.96
N ILE A 270 30.95 3.47 -31.76
CA ILE A 270 31.93 4.46 -31.27
C ILE A 270 33.31 3.81 -31.12
N ILE A 271 33.39 2.61 -30.52
CA ILE A 271 34.66 1.90 -30.37
C ILE A 271 35.27 1.57 -31.73
N GLU A 272 34.44 1.15 -32.69
CA GLU A 272 34.87 0.86 -34.05
C GLU A 272 35.36 2.12 -34.78
N GLU A 273 34.64 3.23 -34.67
CA GLU A 273 35.03 4.52 -35.21
C GLU A 273 36.35 5.01 -34.61
N VAL A 274 36.48 4.97 -33.28
CA VAL A 274 37.71 5.34 -32.57
C VAL A 274 38.86 4.44 -33.00
N LEU A 275 38.70 3.13 -33.11
CA LEU A 275 39.78 2.24 -33.54
C LEU A 275 40.20 2.49 -35.01
N ARG A 276 39.24 2.83 -35.88
CA ARG A 276 39.52 3.14 -37.29
C ARG A 276 40.25 4.48 -37.45
N THR A 277 39.84 5.51 -36.70
CA THR A 277 40.40 6.87 -36.77
C THR A 277 41.68 7.05 -35.95
N SER A 278 41.78 6.40 -34.81
CA SER A 278 42.97 6.39 -33.95
C SER A 278 44.03 5.47 -34.54
N SER A 279 45.25 5.96 -34.65
CA SER A 279 46.44 5.18 -35.02
C SER A 279 46.50 4.72 -36.47
N LYS A 280 46.98 5.61 -37.36
CA LYS A 280 47.39 5.28 -38.74
C LYS A 280 48.52 4.25 -38.82
N LYS A 281 49.21 3.98 -37.70
CA LYS A 281 50.37 3.06 -37.61
C LYS A 281 50.02 1.61 -37.27
N ILE A 282 48.77 1.33 -36.88
CA ILE A 282 48.34 -0.04 -36.55
C ILE A 282 47.75 -0.70 -37.81
N PRO A 283 48.22 -1.89 -38.21
CA PRO A 283 47.66 -2.63 -39.34
C PRO A 283 46.16 -2.89 -39.18
N LEU A 284 45.42 -2.87 -40.30
CA LEU A 284 43.97 -3.05 -40.30
C LEU A 284 43.53 -4.39 -39.66
N GLU A 285 44.30 -5.46 -39.91
CA GLU A 285 44.04 -6.79 -39.39
C GLU A 285 44.12 -6.89 -37.86
N GLU A 286 45.04 -6.13 -37.24
CA GLU A 286 45.16 -6.07 -35.78
C GLU A 286 43.99 -5.30 -35.16
N LYS A 287 43.54 -4.22 -35.81
CA LYS A 287 42.35 -3.47 -35.40
C LYS A 287 41.12 -4.37 -35.40
N ASP A 288 40.92 -5.16 -36.47
CA ASP A 288 39.78 -6.07 -36.59
C ASP A 288 39.82 -7.21 -35.56
N ARG A 289 41.00 -7.75 -35.24
CA ARG A 289 41.16 -8.72 -34.15
C ARG A 289 40.79 -8.13 -32.80
N LEU A 290 41.22 -6.91 -32.52
CA LEU A 290 40.90 -6.21 -31.26
C LEU A 290 39.40 -5.98 -31.14
N LEU A 291 38.76 -5.57 -32.23
CA LEU A 291 37.33 -5.30 -32.31
C LEU A 291 36.50 -6.56 -32.08
N LYS A 292 36.91 -7.70 -32.67
CA LYS A 292 36.31 -9.02 -32.39
C LYS A 292 36.47 -9.44 -30.94
N ALA A 293 37.64 -9.20 -30.34
CA ALA A 293 37.91 -9.55 -28.95
C ALA A 293 37.08 -8.69 -27.96
N ILE A 294 36.82 -7.42 -28.29
CA ILE A 294 35.93 -6.56 -27.50
C ILE A 294 34.47 -7.02 -27.65
N LYS A 295 34.03 -7.30 -28.89
CA LYS A 295 32.66 -7.76 -29.18
C LYS A 295 32.30 -9.11 -28.52
N SER A 296 33.28 -9.96 -28.21
CA SER A 296 33.05 -11.27 -27.58
C SER A 296 32.99 -11.23 -26.05
N ARG A 297 33.23 -10.08 -25.40
CA ARG A 297 33.24 -9.96 -23.93
C ARG A 297 31.82 -9.82 -23.37
N SER A 298 31.31 -10.89 -22.78
CA SER A 298 30.00 -10.94 -22.10
C SER A 298 29.85 -9.91 -20.98
N ALA A 299 30.93 -9.59 -20.26
CA ALA A 299 30.93 -8.56 -19.20
C ALA A 299 30.59 -7.16 -19.75
N LEU A 300 31.06 -6.84 -20.96
CA LEU A 300 30.81 -5.55 -21.60
C LEU A 300 29.35 -5.44 -22.07
N LYS A 301 28.80 -6.57 -22.55
CA LYS A 301 27.37 -6.70 -22.83
C LYS A 301 26.54 -6.50 -21.57
N ALA A 302 26.88 -7.15 -20.46
CA ALA A 302 26.16 -7.03 -19.19
C ALA A 302 26.21 -5.61 -18.59
N LEU A 303 27.29 -4.86 -18.78
CA LEU A 303 27.42 -3.47 -18.34
C LEU A 303 26.57 -2.47 -19.13
N LEU A 304 26.27 -2.79 -20.40
CA LEU A 304 25.60 -1.90 -21.35
C LEU A 304 24.20 -2.38 -21.76
N SER A 305 23.73 -3.50 -21.20
CA SER A 305 22.36 -4.01 -21.30
C SER A 305 21.44 -3.20 -20.38
#